data_AF-A0A9X3G8U5-F1
#
_entry.id   AF-A0A9X3G8U5-F1
#
_cell.length_a   1.000
_cell.length_b   1.000
_cell.length_c   1.000
_cell.angle_alpha   90.00
_cell.angle_beta   90.00
_cell.angle_gamma   90.00
#
_symmetry.space_group_name_H-M   'P 1'
#
loop_
_entity.id
_entity.type
_entity.pdbx_description
1 polymer ?
#
loop_
_entity_poly.entity_id
_entity_poly.type
_entity_poly.pdbx_seq_one_letter_code
_entity_poly.pdbx_strand_id
1 'polypeptide(L)'
;MDLKPDQLGQLVTARQKCGSAVSEAYDEALCEVTARIASTGSVGKADIGALVLWKRLQANTPWAARLNSTPDSNVRAATRAAVEAVHDSNRSTADAAGSGRSALRSLPGFSHGDALASAVLVAAAPERMAIYDRRAHAALAQLGVQLDNASGRYGRYMQLVEDARAMVSRTHGLSWTARDVDLALYWLGGRR
;
A
#
# COMPACT_ATOMS: atom_id res chain seq x y z
N MET A 1 4.99 -9.70 14.20
CA MET A 1 4.18 -8.84 15.07
C MET A 1 3.43 -9.77 16.01
N ASP A 2 3.37 -9.44 17.29
CA ASP A 2 2.63 -10.22 18.29
C ASP A 2 1.67 -9.27 19.02
N LEU A 3 0.39 -9.32 18.64
CA LEU A 3 -0.65 -8.46 19.21
C LEU A 3 -1.36 -9.20 20.33
N LYS A 4 -1.55 -8.53 21.47
CA LYS A 4 -2.40 -9.05 22.56
C LYS A 4 -3.85 -9.20 22.07
N PRO A 5 -4.66 -10.07 22.67
CA PRO A 5 -6.05 -10.29 22.27
C PRO A 5 -6.87 -8.99 22.16
N ASP A 6 -6.72 -8.07 23.12
CA ASP A 6 -7.43 -6.78 23.11
C ASP A 6 -7.00 -5.90 21.93
N GLN A 7 -5.71 -5.90 21.58
CA GLN A 7 -5.16 -5.12 20.46
C GLN A 7 -5.62 -5.69 19.11
N LEU A 8 -5.70 -7.02 19.00
CA LEU A 8 -6.25 -7.69 17.83
C LEU A 8 -7.76 -7.39 17.68
N GLY A 9 -8.51 -7.39 18.80
CA GLY A 9 -9.92 -7.01 18.82
C GLY A 9 -10.17 -5.56 18.40
N GLN A 10 -9.28 -4.64 18.78
CA GLN A 10 -9.32 -3.24 18.29
C GLN A 10 -9.15 -3.16 16.77
N LEU A 11 -8.22 -3.93 16.21
CA LEU A 11 -7.99 -3.97 14.75
C LEU A 11 -9.22 -4.49 14.01
N VAL A 12 -9.82 -5.59 14.47
CA VAL A 12 -11.06 -6.16 13.89
C VAL A 12 -12.22 -5.15 13.95
N THR A 13 -12.41 -4.50 15.10
CA THR A 13 -13.44 -3.47 15.27
C THR A 13 -13.22 -2.28 14.32
N ALA A 14 -11.96 -1.86 14.15
CA ALA A 14 -11.63 -0.77 13.24
C ALA A 14 -11.97 -1.11 11.78
N ARG A 15 -11.71 -2.35 11.35
CA ARG A 15 -12.05 -2.81 9.99
C ARG A 15 -13.56 -2.80 9.71
N GLN A 16 -14.35 -3.24 10.68
CA GLN A 16 -15.82 -3.25 10.58
C GLN A 16 -16.38 -1.83 10.44
N LYS A 17 -15.88 -0.89 11.27
CA LYS A 17 -16.27 0.53 11.19
C LYS A 17 -15.84 1.21 9.89
N CYS A 18 -14.69 0.82 9.34
CA CYS A 18 -14.26 1.34 8.06
C CYS A 18 -15.20 0.93 6.91
N GLY A 19 -15.65 -0.34 6.91
CA GLY A 19 -16.54 -0.87 5.86
C GLY A 19 -17.90 -0.19 5.81
N SER A 20 -18.43 0.28 6.93
CA SER A 20 -19.73 0.98 6.98
C SER A 20 -19.64 2.48 6.67
N ALA A 21 -18.45 3.06 6.63
CA ALA A 21 -18.25 4.51 6.56
C ALA A 21 -17.67 5.02 5.22
N VAL A 22 -17.25 4.12 4.33
CA VAL A 22 -16.61 4.47 3.06
C VAL A 22 -17.57 4.16 1.90
N SER A 23 -17.79 5.15 1.03
CA SER A 23 -18.58 4.99 -0.19
C SER A 23 -17.95 3.96 -1.12
N GLU A 24 -18.77 3.14 -1.79
CA GLU A 24 -18.31 2.21 -2.84
C GLU A 24 -17.56 2.93 -3.97
N ALA A 25 -17.92 4.19 -4.26
CA ALA A 25 -17.26 5.01 -5.26
C ALA A 25 -15.82 5.42 -4.88
N TYR A 26 -15.39 5.25 -3.62
CA TYR A 26 -14.09 5.72 -3.15
C TYR A 26 -12.92 5.03 -3.85
N ASP A 27 -13.05 3.73 -4.16
CA ASP A 27 -11.97 2.93 -4.74
C ASP A 27 -12.10 2.75 -6.28
N GLU A 28 -13.05 3.43 -6.95
CA GLU A 28 -13.23 3.34 -8.42
C GLU A 28 -11.93 3.61 -9.19
N ALA A 29 -11.21 4.69 -8.84
CA ALA A 29 -9.95 5.04 -9.47
C ALA A 29 -8.86 3.97 -9.24
N LEU A 30 -8.84 3.33 -8.06
CA LEU A 30 -7.93 2.22 -7.79
C LEU A 30 -8.29 1.01 -8.66
N CYS A 31 -9.58 0.62 -8.68
CA CYS A 31 -10.09 -0.51 -9.45
C CYS A 31 -9.80 -0.37 -10.94
N GLU A 32 -10.01 0.81 -11.51
CA GLU A 32 -9.69 1.10 -12.90
C GLU A 32 -8.20 0.96 -13.21
N VAL A 33 -7.34 1.50 -12.34
CA VAL A 33 -5.89 1.37 -12.51
C VAL A 33 -5.47 -0.09 -12.39
N THR A 34 -5.99 -0.84 -11.42
CA THR A 34 -5.76 -2.28 -11.30
C THR A 34 -6.13 -3.02 -12.58
N ALA A 35 -7.31 -2.75 -13.16
CA ALA A 35 -7.75 -3.37 -14.41
C ALA A 35 -6.80 -3.04 -15.59
N ARG A 36 -6.30 -1.80 -15.67
CA ARG A 36 -5.31 -1.40 -16.69
C ARG A 36 -3.94 -2.03 -16.47
N ILE A 37 -3.51 -2.24 -15.23
CA ILE A 37 -2.25 -2.94 -14.92
C ILE A 37 -2.36 -4.40 -15.33
N ALA A 38 -3.49 -5.05 -15.06
CA ALA A 38 -3.71 -6.45 -15.44
C ALA A 38 -3.56 -6.67 -16.96
N SER A 39 -3.94 -5.70 -17.79
CA SER A 39 -3.80 -5.79 -19.25
C SER A 39 -2.44 -5.35 -19.78
N THR A 40 -1.76 -4.41 -19.12
CA THR A 40 -0.52 -3.78 -19.64
C THR A 40 0.77 -4.21 -18.93
N GLY A 41 0.68 -4.87 -17.77
CA GLY A 41 1.81 -5.28 -16.95
C GLY A 41 2.68 -4.11 -16.43
N SER A 42 2.17 -2.87 -16.46
CA SER A 42 2.91 -1.68 -16.05
C SER A 42 1.96 -0.55 -15.64
N VAL A 43 2.49 0.47 -14.99
CA VAL A 43 1.75 1.67 -14.59
C VAL A 43 2.26 2.87 -15.38
N GLY A 44 1.38 3.58 -16.09
CA GLY A 44 1.73 4.80 -16.83
C GLY A 44 1.56 6.07 -16.00
N LYS A 45 1.91 7.24 -16.57
CA LYS A 45 1.73 8.52 -15.88
C LYS A 45 0.28 8.84 -15.54
N ALA A 46 -0.66 8.53 -16.44
CA ALA A 46 -2.09 8.76 -16.21
C ALA A 46 -2.60 7.94 -15.01
N ASP A 47 -2.17 6.69 -14.90
CA ASP A 47 -2.50 5.81 -13.78
C ASP A 47 -1.92 6.35 -12.47
N ILE A 48 -0.66 6.80 -12.48
CA ILE A 48 -0.05 7.46 -11.31
C ILE A 48 -0.83 8.71 -10.92
N GLY A 49 -1.29 9.50 -11.90
CA GLY A 49 -2.15 10.67 -11.66
C GLY A 49 -3.48 10.30 -10.98
N ALA A 50 -4.15 9.24 -11.45
CA ALA A 50 -5.36 8.73 -10.83
C ALA A 50 -5.11 8.27 -9.38
N LEU A 51 -4.00 7.56 -9.12
CA LEU A 51 -3.62 7.13 -7.76
C LEU A 51 -3.26 8.31 -6.85
N VAL A 52 -2.64 9.36 -7.39
CA VAL A 52 -2.36 10.61 -6.66
C VAL A 52 -3.67 11.29 -6.23
N LEU A 53 -4.66 11.37 -7.12
CA LEU A 53 -5.99 11.89 -6.81
C LEU A 53 -6.67 11.04 -5.73
N TRP A 54 -6.69 9.72 -5.92
CA TRP A 54 -7.31 8.76 -5.00
C TRP A 54 -6.71 8.83 -3.59
N LYS A 55 -5.38 8.88 -3.47
CA LYS A 55 -4.69 9.07 -2.18
C LYS A 55 -4.66 10.53 -1.69
N ARG A 56 -5.26 11.46 -2.42
CA ARG A 56 -5.30 12.90 -2.11
C ARG A 56 -3.91 13.48 -1.85
N LEU A 57 -2.93 13.05 -2.64
CA LEU A 57 -1.55 13.54 -2.54
C LEU A 57 -1.41 14.90 -3.22
N GLN A 58 -0.53 15.75 -2.70
CA GLN A 58 -0.26 17.07 -3.28
C GLN A 58 0.49 16.94 -4.61
N ALA A 59 -0.18 17.26 -5.71
CA ALA A 59 0.40 17.26 -7.05
C ALA A 59 1.11 18.58 -7.41
N ASN A 60 0.89 19.67 -6.67
CA ASN A 60 1.61 20.93 -6.86
C ASN A 60 3.01 20.87 -6.21
N THR A 61 3.88 20.02 -6.75
CA THR A 61 5.21 19.76 -6.22
C THR A 61 6.23 19.59 -7.35
N PRO A 62 7.54 19.84 -7.10
CA PRO A 62 8.56 19.70 -8.14
C PRO A 62 8.67 18.28 -8.71
N TRP A 63 8.32 17.24 -7.93
CA TRP A 63 8.39 15.88 -8.41
C TRP A 63 7.31 15.58 -9.46
N ALA A 64 6.12 16.17 -9.33
CA ALA A 64 5.03 15.96 -10.27
C ALA A 64 5.34 16.56 -11.64
N ALA A 65 5.93 17.77 -11.65
CA ALA A 65 6.41 18.40 -12.89
C ALA A 65 7.50 17.54 -13.57
N ARG A 66 8.49 17.05 -12.81
CA ARG A 66 9.53 16.17 -13.35
C ARG A 66 8.98 14.84 -13.86
N LEU A 67 8.02 14.26 -13.13
CA LEU A 67 7.35 13.03 -13.58
C LEU A 67 6.60 13.27 -14.89
N ASN A 68 5.88 14.40 -15.01
CA ASN A 68 5.16 14.76 -16.23
C ASN A 68 6.10 14.91 -17.43
N SER A 69 7.29 15.48 -17.22
CA SER A 69 8.34 15.60 -18.25
C SER A 69 9.08 14.28 -18.53
N THR A 70 8.85 13.21 -17.76
CA THR A 70 9.49 11.90 -18.00
C THR A 70 8.72 11.16 -19.11
N PRO A 71 9.41 10.65 -20.15
CA PRO A 71 8.76 9.83 -21.19
C PRO A 71 7.96 8.69 -20.59
N ASP A 72 6.75 8.44 -21.11
CA ASP A 72 5.86 7.40 -20.53
C ASP A 72 6.47 6.01 -20.60
N SER A 73 7.24 5.74 -21.66
CA SER A 73 8.01 4.51 -21.83
C SER A 73 8.96 4.25 -20.66
N ASN A 74 9.64 5.29 -20.15
CA ASN A 74 10.56 5.17 -19.02
C ASN A 74 9.80 4.91 -17.71
N VAL A 75 8.66 5.57 -17.52
CA VAL A 75 7.77 5.33 -16.37
C VAL A 75 7.28 3.89 -16.38
N ARG A 76 6.78 3.41 -17.52
CA ARG A 76 6.30 2.04 -17.70
C ARG A 76 7.37 0.99 -17.51
N ALA A 77 8.61 1.25 -17.97
CA ALA A 77 9.72 0.33 -17.78
C ALA A 77 10.05 0.14 -16.28
N ALA A 78 10.13 1.24 -15.52
CA ALA A 78 10.40 1.17 -14.08
C ALA A 78 9.24 0.53 -13.30
N THR A 79 7.99 0.84 -13.65
CA THR A 79 6.81 0.28 -12.97
C THR A 79 6.57 -1.18 -13.34
N ARG A 80 6.94 -1.63 -14.53
CA ARG A 80 6.89 -3.06 -14.90
C ARG A 80 7.72 -3.92 -13.96
N ALA A 81 8.97 -3.54 -13.69
CA ALA A 81 9.81 -4.25 -12.74
C ALA A 81 9.19 -4.29 -11.33
N ALA A 82 8.46 -3.24 -10.94
CA ALA A 82 7.74 -3.20 -9.68
C ALA A 82 6.53 -4.16 -9.65
N VAL A 83 5.75 -4.19 -10.74
CA VAL A 83 4.61 -5.09 -10.95
C VAL A 83 5.07 -6.55 -10.92
N GLU A 84 6.10 -6.89 -11.69
CA GLU A 84 6.69 -8.24 -11.71
C GLU A 84 7.14 -8.68 -10.30
N ALA A 85 7.81 -7.79 -9.56
CA ALA A 85 8.27 -8.10 -8.21
C ALA A 85 7.12 -8.43 -7.23
N VAL A 86 5.99 -7.74 -7.32
CA VAL A 86 4.83 -7.98 -6.43
C VAL A 86 3.91 -9.12 -6.87
N HIS A 87 4.05 -9.59 -8.12
CA HIS A 87 3.39 -10.81 -8.58
C HIS A 87 4.23 -12.08 -8.39
N ASP A 88 5.53 -11.97 -8.08
CA ASP A 88 6.39 -13.14 -7.84
C ASP A 88 5.93 -13.93 -6.61
N SER A 89 5.23 -15.03 -6.84
CA SER A 89 4.68 -15.93 -5.81
C SER A 89 5.75 -16.76 -5.10
N ASN A 90 6.97 -16.81 -5.64
CA ASN A 90 8.08 -17.53 -5.01
C ASN A 90 8.75 -16.70 -3.90
N ARG A 91 8.41 -15.42 -3.79
CA ARG A 91 8.90 -14.53 -2.73
C ARG A 91 7.90 -14.42 -1.59
N SER A 92 8.40 -14.12 -0.40
CA SER A 92 7.53 -13.63 0.68
C SER A 92 6.87 -12.31 0.25
N THR A 93 5.69 -11.99 0.80
CA THR A 93 5.03 -10.70 0.56
C THR A 93 5.96 -9.53 0.93
N ALA A 94 6.71 -9.64 2.03
CA ALA A 94 7.63 -8.61 2.50
C ALA A 94 8.79 -8.37 1.51
N ASP A 95 9.40 -9.43 0.98
CA ASP A 95 10.51 -9.33 0.03
C ASP A 95 10.03 -8.80 -1.33
N ALA A 96 8.87 -9.27 -1.79
CA ALA A 96 8.21 -8.78 -2.99
C ALA A 96 7.92 -7.27 -2.89
N ALA A 97 7.38 -6.83 -1.75
CA ALA A 97 7.11 -5.44 -1.46
C ALA A 97 8.39 -4.58 -1.42
N GLY A 98 9.44 -5.07 -0.75
CA GLY A 98 10.74 -4.39 -0.70
C GLY A 98 11.37 -4.23 -2.08
N SER A 99 11.34 -5.31 -2.88
CA SER A 99 11.83 -5.31 -4.27
C SER A 99 11.02 -4.37 -5.16
N GLY A 100 9.69 -4.45 -5.11
CA GLY A 100 8.81 -3.56 -5.88
C GLY A 100 9.00 -2.10 -5.52
N ARG A 101 9.13 -1.79 -4.22
CA ARG A 101 9.40 -0.42 -3.76
C ARG A 101 10.75 0.09 -4.26
N SER A 102 11.75 -0.77 -4.31
CA SER A 102 13.11 -0.42 -4.75
C SER A 102 13.17 -0.15 -6.26
N ALA A 103 12.42 -0.92 -7.06
CA ALA A 103 12.30 -0.73 -8.50
C ALA A 103 11.76 0.67 -8.86
N LEU A 104 10.86 1.23 -8.05
CA LEU A 104 10.27 2.55 -8.28
C LEU A 104 11.22 3.71 -7.93
N ARG A 105 12.33 3.48 -7.21
CA ARG A 105 13.15 4.54 -6.59
C ARG A 105 13.72 5.56 -7.58
N SER A 106 13.95 5.15 -8.83
CA SER A 106 14.51 6.01 -9.89
C SER A 106 13.50 7.03 -10.42
N LEU A 107 12.19 6.83 -10.22
CA LEU A 107 11.15 7.72 -10.72
C LEU A 107 10.99 8.98 -9.85
N PRO A 108 10.76 10.16 -10.48
CA PRO A 108 10.41 11.35 -9.73
C PRO A 108 9.17 11.13 -8.85
N GLY A 109 9.27 11.46 -7.55
CA GLY A 109 8.19 11.28 -6.57
C GLY A 109 8.28 9.97 -5.78
N PHE A 110 9.17 9.07 -6.17
CA PHE A 110 9.36 7.75 -5.53
C PHE A 110 10.71 7.62 -4.81
N SER A 111 11.52 8.67 -4.77
CA SER A 111 12.80 8.63 -4.06
C SER A 111 12.65 8.61 -2.53
N HIS A 112 11.55 9.18 -2.02
CA HIS A 112 11.29 9.31 -0.58
C HIS A 112 9.83 9.02 -0.24
N GLY A 113 9.61 8.52 0.98
CA GLY A 113 8.28 8.15 1.47
C GLY A 113 7.72 6.90 0.78
N ASP A 114 6.67 6.32 1.37
CA ASP A 114 6.09 5.08 0.86
C ASP A 114 4.63 5.22 0.43
N ALA A 115 4.01 6.39 0.60
CA ALA A 115 2.59 6.59 0.30
C ALA A 115 2.27 6.39 -1.20
N LEU A 116 2.99 7.06 -2.10
CA LEU A 116 2.76 6.91 -3.54
C LEU A 116 3.22 5.54 -4.05
N ALA A 117 4.39 5.09 -3.59
CA ALA A 117 4.93 3.80 -3.99
C ALA A 117 4.00 2.64 -3.58
N SER A 118 3.52 2.62 -2.33
CA SER A 118 2.58 1.60 -1.88
C SER A 118 1.24 1.65 -2.62
N ALA A 119 0.76 2.84 -3.01
CA ALA A 119 -0.44 2.95 -3.85
C ALA A 119 -0.25 2.26 -5.22
N VAL A 120 0.92 2.45 -5.85
CA VAL A 120 1.27 1.76 -7.11
C VAL A 120 1.33 0.24 -6.93
N LEU A 121 1.96 -0.23 -5.84
CA LEU A 121 2.11 -1.66 -5.57
C LEU A 121 0.79 -2.34 -5.19
N VAL A 122 -0.09 -1.64 -4.48
CA VAL A 122 -1.47 -2.09 -4.19
C VAL A 122 -2.29 -2.16 -5.47
N ALA A 123 -2.20 -1.15 -6.34
CA ALA A 123 -2.91 -1.20 -7.62
C ALA A 123 -2.46 -2.39 -8.48
N ALA A 124 -1.17 -2.77 -8.40
CA ALA A 124 -0.64 -3.93 -9.11
C ALA A 124 -1.07 -5.27 -8.51
N ALA A 125 -1.05 -5.42 -7.18
CA ALA A 125 -1.37 -6.66 -6.49
C ALA A 125 -2.28 -6.41 -5.27
N PRO A 126 -3.57 -6.09 -5.48
CA PRO A 126 -4.47 -5.59 -4.43
C PRO A 126 -4.71 -6.59 -3.29
N GLU A 127 -4.66 -7.89 -3.59
CA GLU A 127 -4.85 -8.95 -2.59
C GLU A 127 -3.61 -9.19 -1.71
N ARG A 128 -2.43 -8.79 -2.21
CA ARG A 128 -1.13 -9.12 -1.61
C ARG A 128 -0.42 -7.91 -1.00
N MET A 129 -0.64 -6.72 -1.55
CA MET A 129 0.03 -5.50 -1.13
C MET A 129 -0.91 -4.62 -0.29
N ALA A 130 -0.32 -3.86 0.62
CA ALA A 130 -1.04 -2.94 1.50
C ALA A 130 -0.53 -1.51 1.34
N ILE A 131 -1.41 -0.54 1.53
CA ILE A 131 -1.05 0.88 1.47
C ILE A 131 -0.31 1.25 2.74
N TYR A 132 0.82 1.94 2.56
CA TYR A 132 1.46 2.65 3.65
C TYR A 132 0.86 4.06 3.80
N ASP A 133 0.46 4.39 5.02
CA ASP A 133 -0.05 5.71 5.39
C ASP A 133 0.54 6.14 6.73
N ARG A 134 0.68 7.45 6.96
CA ARG A 134 1.11 7.98 8.26
C ARG A 134 0.14 7.57 9.38
N ARG A 135 -1.15 7.44 9.07
CA ARG A 135 -2.16 6.93 10.01
C ARG A 135 -1.94 5.45 10.33
N ALA A 136 -1.65 4.63 9.33
CA ALA A 136 -1.34 3.23 9.56
C ALA A 136 -0.08 3.07 10.41
N HIS A 137 0.96 3.88 10.16
CA HIS A 137 2.15 3.93 11.01
C HIS A 137 1.80 4.34 12.45
N ALA A 138 0.99 5.38 12.64
CA ALA A 138 0.58 5.83 13.97
C ALA A 138 -0.24 4.74 14.71
N ALA A 139 -1.08 4.00 14.00
CA ALA A 139 -1.83 2.87 14.54
C ALA A 139 -0.92 1.74 15.01
N LEU A 140 0.12 1.40 14.25
CA LEU A 140 1.13 0.43 14.69
C LEU A 140 1.76 0.87 16.03
N ALA A 141 2.13 2.15 16.16
CA ALA A 141 2.66 2.68 17.42
C ALA A 141 1.65 2.61 18.57
N GLN A 142 0.36 2.90 18.32
CA GLN A 142 -0.72 2.74 19.31
C GLN A 142 -0.90 1.28 19.76
N LEU A 143 -0.68 0.34 18.86
CA LEU A 143 -0.69 -1.11 19.13
C LEU A 143 0.64 -1.58 19.78
N GLY A 144 1.55 -0.68 20.12
CA GLY A 144 2.84 -1.02 20.75
C GLY A 144 3.88 -1.60 19.77
N VAL A 145 3.63 -1.50 18.46
CA VAL A 145 4.49 -2.05 17.41
C VAL A 145 5.33 -0.92 16.82
N GLN A 146 6.64 -1.05 16.93
CA GLN A 146 7.57 -0.06 16.40
C GLN A 146 7.93 -0.39 14.95
N LEU A 147 7.80 0.60 14.07
CA LEU A 147 8.29 0.55 12.70
C LEU A 147 9.19 1.76 12.48
N ASP A 148 10.50 1.54 12.37
CA ASP A 148 11.43 2.65 12.18
C ASP A 148 11.37 3.25 10.75
N ASN A 149 12.03 4.39 10.58
CA ASN A 149 12.10 5.12 9.31
C ASN A 149 13.31 4.76 8.43
N ALA A 150 14.05 3.71 8.75
CA ALA A 150 15.22 3.30 7.98
C ALA A 150 14.83 2.74 6.59
N SER A 151 15.83 2.60 5.72
CA SER A 151 15.65 2.03 4.38
C SER A 151 14.97 0.64 4.46
N GLY A 152 14.17 0.31 3.43
CA GLY A 152 13.39 -0.93 3.43
C GLY A 152 12.17 -0.92 4.37
N ARG A 153 11.75 0.25 4.88
CA ARG A 153 10.55 0.38 5.74
C ARG A 153 9.31 -0.29 5.15
N TYR A 154 9.05 -0.14 3.85
CA TYR A 154 7.84 -0.72 3.24
C TYR A 154 7.82 -2.26 3.28
N GLY A 155 8.95 -2.93 3.05
CA GLY A 155 9.04 -4.39 3.19
C GLY A 155 8.77 -4.84 4.63
N ARG A 156 9.36 -4.14 5.61
CA ARG A 156 9.11 -4.39 7.05
C ARG A 156 7.65 -4.12 7.44
N TYR A 157 7.04 -3.07 6.89
CA TYR A 157 5.61 -2.79 7.05
C TYR A 157 4.76 -3.95 6.52
N MET A 158 5.09 -4.48 5.33
CA MET A 158 4.36 -5.61 4.76
C MET A 158 4.54 -6.91 5.55
N GLN A 159 5.68 -7.11 6.21
CA GLN A 159 5.83 -8.20 7.18
C GLN A 159 4.85 -8.04 8.35
N LEU A 160 4.73 -6.84 8.91
CA LEU A 160 3.78 -6.57 10.01
C LEU A 160 2.33 -6.79 9.57
N VAL A 161 2.00 -6.44 8.32
CA VAL A 161 0.68 -6.70 7.73
C VAL A 161 0.39 -8.19 7.63
N GLU A 162 1.34 -8.99 7.12
CA GLU A 162 1.20 -10.45 7.04
C GLU A 162 1.05 -11.10 8.41
N ASP A 163 1.84 -10.65 9.39
CA ASP A 163 1.73 -11.13 10.76
C ASP A 163 0.33 -10.81 11.33
N ALA A 164 -0.20 -9.61 11.08
CA ALA A 164 -1.56 -9.22 11.48
C ALA A 164 -2.61 -10.14 10.85
N ARG A 165 -2.50 -10.37 9.54
CA ARG A 165 -3.40 -11.21 8.76
C ARG A 165 -3.43 -12.65 9.30
N ALA A 166 -2.26 -13.21 9.60
CA ALA A 166 -2.12 -14.54 10.18
C ALA A 166 -2.75 -14.61 11.58
N MET A 167 -2.55 -13.61 12.44
CA MET A 167 -3.16 -13.56 13.77
C MET A 167 -4.69 -13.44 13.71
N VAL A 168 -5.22 -12.56 12.85
CA VAL A 168 -6.68 -12.42 12.65
C VAL A 168 -7.30 -13.73 12.18
N SER A 169 -6.66 -14.41 11.22
CA SER A 169 -7.14 -15.70 10.72
C SER A 169 -7.17 -16.76 11.82
N ARG A 170 -6.09 -16.91 12.60
CA ARG A 170 -6.00 -17.91 13.67
C ARG A 170 -6.98 -17.66 14.81
N THR A 171 -7.17 -16.40 15.20
CA THR A 171 -7.95 -16.05 16.41
C THR A 171 -9.44 -15.83 16.11
N HIS A 172 -9.77 -15.26 14.95
CA HIS A 172 -11.14 -14.89 14.60
C HIS A 172 -11.71 -15.67 13.40
N GLY A 173 -10.92 -16.52 12.74
CA GLY A 173 -11.37 -17.28 11.56
C GLY A 173 -11.66 -16.41 10.32
N LEU A 174 -11.23 -15.14 10.32
CA LEU A 174 -11.48 -14.22 9.22
C LEU A 174 -10.38 -14.34 8.14
N SER A 175 -10.79 -14.39 6.87
CA SER A 175 -9.87 -14.40 5.73
C SER A 175 -9.66 -12.97 5.23
N TRP A 176 -8.78 -12.22 5.89
CA TRP A 176 -8.44 -10.86 5.49
C TRP A 176 -7.42 -10.83 4.36
N THR A 177 -7.52 -9.81 3.51
CA THR A 177 -6.50 -9.42 2.53
C THR A 177 -5.46 -8.49 3.19
N ALA A 178 -4.36 -8.21 2.49
CA ALA A 178 -3.43 -7.17 2.95
C ALA A 178 -4.11 -5.79 3.04
N ARG A 179 -5.05 -5.52 2.12
CA ARG A 179 -5.86 -4.30 2.09
C ARG A 179 -6.78 -4.17 3.31
N ASP A 180 -7.37 -5.26 3.78
CA ASP A 180 -8.20 -5.24 4.99
C ASP A 180 -7.39 -4.79 6.23
N VAL A 181 -6.14 -5.24 6.33
CA VAL A 181 -5.26 -4.83 7.43
C VAL A 181 -4.92 -3.35 7.34
N ASP A 182 -4.55 -2.83 6.17
CA ASP A 182 -4.22 -1.41 6.05
C ASP A 182 -5.43 -0.50 6.31
N LEU A 183 -6.64 -0.91 5.92
CA LEU A 183 -7.86 -0.16 6.17
C LEU A 183 -8.17 -0.12 7.66
N ALA A 184 -7.99 -1.25 8.35
CA ALA A 184 -8.11 -1.35 9.79
C ALA A 184 -7.12 -0.41 10.50
N LEU A 185 -5.84 -0.45 10.11
CA LEU A 185 -4.79 0.41 10.66
C LEU A 185 -5.05 1.88 10.34
N TYR A 186 -5.45 2.21 9.12
CA TYR A 186 -5.81 3.57 8.72
C TYR A 186 -6.93 4.13 9.60
N TRP A 187 -8.00 3.34 9.79
CA TRP A 187 -9.13 3.74 10.62
C TRP A 187 -8.74 3.91 12.09
N LEU A 188 -8.01 2.95 12.65
CA LEU A 188 -7.51 2.98 14.03
C LEU A 188 -6.59 4.19 14.28
N GLY A 189 -5.74 4.53 13.31
CA GLY A 189 -4.83 5.68 13.40
C GLY A 189 -5.53 7.05 13.46
N GLY A 190 -6.85 7.09 13.21
CA GLY A 190 -7.71 8.27 13.38
C GLY A 190 -7.53 9.36 12.32
N ARG A 191 -8.58 10.16 12.10
CA ARG A 191 -8.46 11.47 11.44
C ARG A 191 -7.91 12.43 12.51
N ARG A 192 -6.64 12.78 12.44
CA ARG A 192 -6.18 14.00 13.12
C ARG A 192 -6.63 15.20 12.31
#